data_AF-A0A8C9WZC0-F1
#
_entry.id   AF-A0A8C9WZC0-F1
#
_cell.length_a   1.000
_cell.length_b   1.000
_cell.length_c   1.000
_cell.angle_alpha   90.00
_cell.angle_beta   90.00
_cell.angle_gamma   90.00
#
_symmetry.space_group_name_H-M   'P 1'
#
loop_
_entity.id
_entity.type
_entity.pdbx_description
1 polymer ?
#
loop_
_entity_poly.entity_id
_entity_poly.type
_entity_poly.pdbx_seq_one_letter_code
_entity_poly.pdbx_strand_id
1 'polypeptide(L)'
;MSVSQLNKLLFNVIRFHLQVIYGITVKSSEKKKERLFIGGTKIFGVPLEILPRQYIPVFGLVPCFLVDACSFLLERAGTVGLFRKPGSLPRIKTLRAKLNRGEGCLSATLPYDVATLIKQFCRELPEPLFPPELHAALLKAQSLSNLQDRTSALQLLSCLLPARNSSCLHYLFDFLSAVSQRCPENLMTSSNLAIVFAPCLLPPPNKAEMSEGRLELRVLVLRTFIDKPHLFGNKPNNSVLTLSFS
;
A
#
# COMPACT_ATOMS: atom_id res chain seq x y z
N MET A 1 -8.33 27.35 12.55
CA MET A 1 -8.67 26.44 11.44
C MET A 1 -8.70 25.02 11.99
N SER A 2 -9.73 24.21 11.71
CA SER A 2 -9.81 22.83 12.22
C SER A 2 -8.81 21.91 11.49
N VAL A 3 -8.41 20.80 12.13
CA VAL A 3 -7.54 19.77 11.51
C VAL A 3 -8.14 19.28 10.18
N SER A 4 -9.46 19.16 10.11
CA SER A 4 -10.16 18.79 8.86
C SER A 4 -10.00 19.85 7.76
N GLN A 5 -10.08 21.14 8.10
CA GLN A 5 -9.89 22.23 7.14
C GLN A 5 -8.44 22.30 6.64
N LEU A 6 -7.46 22.10 7.53
CA LEU A 6 -6.04 22.05 7.17
C LEU A 6 -5.75 20.91 6.19
N ASN A 7 -6.27 19.70 6.46
CA ASN A 7 -6.08 18.55 5.58
C ASN A 7 -6.72 18.77 4.19
N LYS A 8 -7.89 19.41 4.13
CA LYS A 8 -8.53 19.78 2.85
C LYS A 8 -7.70 20.80 2.08
N LEU A 9 -7.19 21.83 2.77
CA LEU A 9 -6.35 22.85 2.15
C LEU A 9 -5.07 22.21 1.59
N LEU A 10 -4.38 21.40 2.38
CA LEU A 10 -3.18 20.70 1.95
C LEU A 10 -3.43 19.80 0.73
N PHE A 11 -4.52 19.04 0.75
CA PHE A 11 -4.94 18.20 -0.38
C PHE A 11 -5.12 19.01 -1.66
N ASN A 12 -5.80 20.16 -1.58
CA ASN A 12 -6.03 21.04 -2.74
C ASN A 12 -4.73 21.64 -3.26
N VAL A 13 -3.85 22.08 -2.36
CA VAL A 13 -2.55 22.65 -2.71
C VAL A 13 -1.68 21.62 -3.43
N ILE A 14 -1.60 20.39 -2.92
CA ILE A 14 -0.83 19.30 -3.57
C ILE A 14 -1.39 19.02 -4.96
N ARG A 15 -2.72 18.95 -5.11
CA ARG A 15 -3.36 18.72 -6.41
C ARG A 15 -3.10 19.83 -7.41
N PHE A 16 -3.16 21.08 -6.96
CA PHE A 16 -2.85 22.22 -7.80
C PHE A 16 -1.40 22.17 -8.26
N HIS A 17 -0.46 21.88 -7.36
CA HIS A 17 0.95 21.72 -7.70
C HIS A 17 1.19 20.60 -8.71
N LEU A 18 0.61 19.42 -8.49
CA LEU A 18 0.68 18.28 -9.43
C LEU A 18 0.15 18.65 -10.83
N GLN A 19 -0.92 19.42 -10.89
CA GLN A 19 -1.51 19.88 -12.14
C GLN A 19 -0.61 20.89 -12.86
N VAL A 20 -0.09 21.90 -12.15
CA VAL A 20 0.68 22.99 -12.76
C VAL A 20 2.06 22.52 -13.20
N ILE A 21 2.77 21.75 -12.36
CA ILE A 21 4.16 21.36 -12.63
C ILE A 21 4.24 20.12 -13.51
N TYR A 22 3.37 19.12 -13.29
CA TYR A 22 3.47 17.82 -13.96
C TYR A 22 2.29 17.52 -14.91
N GLY A 23 1.30 18.41 -14.99
CA GLY A 23 0.07 18.15 -15.74
C GLY A 23 -0.76 16.99 -15.18
N ILE A 24 -0.57 16.61 -13.91
CA ILE A 24 -1.22 15.45 -13.30
C ILE A 24 -2.49 15.90 -12.57
N THR A 25 -3.64 15.44 -13.07
CA THR A 25 -4.93 15.67 -12.41
C THR A 25 -5.31 14.46 -11.56
N VAL A 26 -5.72 14.70 -10.32
CA VAL A 26 -6.36 13.71 -9.44
C VAL A 26 -7.82 14.11 -9.28
N LYS A 27 -8.77 13.16 -9.26
CA LYS A 27 -10.18 13.47 -8.97
C LYS A 27 -10.44 13.45 -7.47
N SER A 28 -11.38 14.26 -6.97
CA SER A 28 -11.77 14.18 -5.57
C SER A 28 -12.77 13.05 -5.47
N SER A 29 -12.50 12.05 -4.63
CA SER A 29 -13.51 11.04 -4.32
C SER A 29 -14.45 11.64 -3.28
N GLU A 30 -15.71 11.89 -3.67
CA GLU A 30 -16.75 12.25 -2.73
C GLU A 30 -16.96 11.07 -1.79
N LYS A 31 -16.83 11.32 -0.47
CA LYS A 31 -16.91 10.27 0.56
C LYS A 31 -18.19 9.47 0.38
N LYS A 32 -18.05 8.20 -0.03
CA LYS A 32 -19.16 7.25 0.00
C LYS A 32 -19.59 7.10 1.46
N LYS A 33 -20.88 7.35 1.70
CA LYS A 33 -21.53 7.36 3.03
C LYS A 33 -21.05 6.16 3.85
N GLU A 34 -20.43 6.42 5.00
CA GLU A 34 -20.00 5.38 5.96
C GLU A 34 -21.22 4.52 6.30
N ARG A 35 -21.24 3.27 5.81
CA ARG A 35 -22.20 2.28 6.30
C ARG A 35 -21.65 1.77 7.61
N LEU A 36 -22.39 2.01 8.69
CA LEU A 36 -22.17 1.38 9.99
C LEU A 36 -22.32 -0.13 9.82
N PHE A 37 -21.20 -0.82 9.65
CA PHE A 37 -21.15 -2.28 9.75
C PHE A 37 -20.96 -2.65 11.21
N ILE A 38 -22.02 -3.23 11.80
CA ILE A 38 -21.97 -3.85 13.11
C ILE A 38 -21.72 -5.34 12.89
N GLY A 39 -20.59 -5.86 13.37
CA GLY A 39 -20.44 -7.27 13.71
C GLY A 39 -19.33 -8.06 12.98
N GLY A 40 -18.38 -8.57 13.77
CA GLY A 40 -17.55 -9.75 13.48
C GLY A 40 -16.04 -9.50 13.51
N THR A 41 -15.26 -10.45 14.06
CA THR A 41 -13.79 -10.54 14.05
C THR A 41 -13.17 -10.77 12.66
N LYS A 42 -13.92 -10.48 11.59
CA LYS A 42 -13.54 -10.82 10.22
C LYS A 42 -12.46 -9.86 9.72
N ILE A 43 -11.39 -10.42 9.15
CA ILE A 43 -10.21 -9.68 8.68
C ILE A 43 -10.18 -9.54 7.16
N PHE A 44 -10.65 -10.55 6.43
CA PHE A 44 -10.52 -10.60 4.98
C PHE A 44 -11.84 -10.27 4.28
N GLY A 45 -11.79 -9.50 3.20
CA GLY A 45 -12.99 -9.16 2.44
C GLY A 45 -13.88 -8.10 3.12
N VAL A 46 -13.32 -7.29 4.01
CA VAL A 46 -14.04 -6.25 4.75
C VAL A 46 -13.41 -4.87 4.52
N PRO A 47 -14.17 -3.77 4.67
CA PRO A 47 -13.61 -2.42 4.55
C PRO A 47 -12.49 -2.15 5.56
N LEU A 48 -11.50 -1.34 5.17
CA LEU A 48 -10.36 -0.99 6.01
C LEU A 48 -10.79 -0.22 7.28
N GLU A 49 -11.94 0.44 7.23
CA GLU A 49 -12.54 1.23 8.31
C GLU A 49 -12.87 0.41 9.55
N ILE A 50 -13.34 -0.83 9.35
CA ILE A 50 -13.88 -1.68 10.42
C ILE A 50 -12.83 -2.62 11.02
N LEU A 51 -11.63 -2.67 10.44
CA LEU A 51 -10.57 -3.53 10.94
C LEU A 51 -10.03 -3.01 12.28
N PRO A 52 -9.71 -3.93 13.23
CA PRO A 52 -8.90 -3.61 14.40
C PRO A 52 -7.56 -3.01 13.97
N ARG A 53 -7.18 -1.89 14.60
CA ARG A 53 -5.97 -1.14 14.29
C ARG A 53 -5.23 -0.81 15.57
N GLN A 54 -3.91 -0.82 15.49
CA GLN A 54 -3.04 -0.38 16.57
C GLN A 54 -2.14 0.74 16.09
N TYR A 55 -1.74 1.61 17.01
CA TYR A 55 -0.82 2.68 16.72
C TYR A 55 0.60 2.14 16.66
N ILE A 56 1.25 2.30 15.51
CA ILE A 56 2.68 2.03 15.33
C ILE A 56 3.38 3.38 15.11
N PRO A 57 4.43 3.71 15.87
CA PRO A 57 5.22 4.92 15.65
C PRO A 57 5.63 5.06 14.18
N VAL A 58 5.68 6.30 13.65
CA VAL A 58 5.93 6.64 12.24
C VAL A 58 4.79 6.26 11.27
N PHE A 59 4.13 5.12 11.44
CA PHE A 59 3.13 4.62 10.49
C PHE A 59 1.69 5.00 10.85
N GLY A 60 1.40 5.36 12.10
CA GLY A 60 0.05 5.69 12.55
C GLY A 60 -0.79 4.44 12.86
N LEU A 61 -2.09 4.47 12.52
CA LEU A 61 -3.01 3.37 12.81
C LEU A 61 -2.96 2.29 11.72
N VAL A 62 -2.30 1.17 12.02
CA VAL A 62 -2.10 0.03 11.09
C VAL A 62 -3.01 -1.14 11.48
N PRO A 63 -3.61 -1.87 10.51
CA PRO A 63 -4.41 -3.07 10.82
C PRO A 63 -3.61 -4.10 11.62
N CYS A 64 -4.15 -4.58 12.74
CA CYS A 64 -3.43 -5.50 13.66
C CYS A 64 -2.94 -6.76 12.94
N PHE A 65 -3.78 -7.36 12.08
CA PHE A 65 -3.39 -8.51 11.26
C PHE A 65 -2.13 -8.25 10.43
N LEU A 66 -2.02 -7.06 9.84
CA LEU A 66 -0.87 -6.73 9.01
C LEU A 66 0.40 -6.64 9.87
N VAL A 67 0.30 -6.05 11.05
CA VAL A 67 1.42 -5.97 11.99
C VAL A 67 1.87 -7.36 12.43
N ASP A 68 0.95 -8.20 12.91
CA ASP A 68 1.29 -9.54 13.41
C ASP A 68 1.88 -10.43 12.29
N ALA A 69 1.30 -10.37 11.09
CA ALA A 69 1.76 -11.14 9.94
C ALA A 69 3.13 -10.65 9.42
N CYS A 70 3.35 -9.34 9.36
CA CYS A 70 4.64 -8.77 8.97
C CYS A 70 5.73 -9.10 10.00
N SER A 71 5.47 -8.94 11.30
CA SER A 71 6.41 -9.31 12.36
C SER A 71 6.81 -10.79 12.29
N PHE A 72 5.83 -11.69 12.14
CA PHE A 72 6.08 -13.12 11.97
C PHE A 72 6.99 -13.43 10.77
N LEU A 73 6.78 -12.73 9.64
CA LEU A 73 7.57 -12.93 8.43
C LEU A 73 8.94 -12.25 8.48
N LEU A 74 9.12 -11.16 9.23
CA LEU A 74 10.43 -10.52 9.38
C LEU A 74 11.45 -11.44 10.06
N GLU A 75 11.02 -12.15 11.10
CA GLU A 75 11.82 -13.21 11.75
C GLU A 75 12.21 -14.34 10.78
N ARG A 76 11.49 -14.48 9.66
CA ARG A 76 11.65 -15.54 8.64
C ARG A 76 11.97 -14.95 7.27
N ALA A 77 12.50 -13.73 7.23
CA ALA A 77 12.68 -12.97 5.98
C ALA A 77 13.69 -13.64 5.03
N GLY A 78 14.59 -14.50 5.52
CA GLY A 78 15.50 -15.32 4.71
C GLY A 78 14.83 -16.47 3.94
N THR A 79 13.52 -16.70 4.09
CA THR A 79 12.82 -17.80 3.41
C THR A 79 12.87 -17.67 1.88
N VAL A 80 13.54 -18.62 1.19
CA VAL A 80 13.71 -18.63 -0.27
C VAL A 80 12.38 -18.53 -1.03
N GLY A 81 12.21 -17.44 -1.78
CA GLY A 81 11.03 -17.18 -2.59
C GLY A 81 9.81 -16.75 -1.78
N LEU A 82 10.00 -16.09 -0.63
CA LEU A 82 8.91 -15.48 0.14
C LEU A 82 8.02 -14.61 -0.77
N PHE A 83 6.70 -14.68 -0.59
CA PHE A 83 5.67 -14.11 -1.49
C PHE A 83 5.58 -14.69 -2.91
N ARG A 84 6.65 -15.24 -3.49
CA ARG A 84 6.63 -15.88 -4.82
C ARG A 84 6.10 -17.31 -4.76
N LYS A 85 6.64 -18.14 -3.87
CA LYS A 85 6.21 -19.53 -3.71
C LYS A 85 4.81 -19.59 -3.08
N PRO A 86 3.92 -20.48 -3.57
CA PRO A 86 2.59 -20.61 -3.02
C PRO A 86 2.63 -21.33 -1.65
N GLY A 87 1.73 -20.92 -0.75
CA GLY A 87 1.41 -21.72 0.43
C GLY A 87 0.45 -22.87 0.11
N SER A 88 0.15 -23.71 1.09
CA SER A 88 -0.79 -24.83 0.95
C SER A 88 -2.22 -24.32 1.07
N LEU A 89 -3.04 -24.50 0.01
CA LEU A 89 -4.42 -24.03 -0.01
C LEU A 89 -5.27 -24.55 1.18
N PRO A 90 -5.22 -25.84 1.57
CA PRO A 90 -5.90 -26.31 2.77
C PRO A 90 -5.45 -25.58 4.05
N ARG A 91 -4.14 -25.42 4.27
CA ARG A 91 -3.62 -24.72 5.46
C ARG A 91 -4.00 -23.25 5.48
N ILE A 92 -3.91 -22.58 4.32
CA ILE A 92 -4.34 -21.18 4.15
C ILE A 92 -5.83 -21.04 4.48
N LYS A 93 -6.69 -21.94 4.00
CA LYS A 93 -8.14 -21.93 4.31
C LYS A 93 -8.38 -22.05 5.82
N THR A 94 -7.73 -23.01 6.48
CA THR A 94 -7.84 -23.21 7.93
C THR A 94 -7.32 -22.01 8.71
N LEU A 95 -6.14 -21.50 8.35
CA LEU A 95 -5.51 -20.35 8.99
C LEU A 95 -6.39 -19.09 8.86
N ARG A 96 -6.89 -18.83 7.66
CA ARG A 96 -7.82 -17.73 7.39
C ARG A 96 -9.09 -17.81 8.24
N ALA A 97 -9.66 -19.01 8.40
CA ALA A 97 -10.86 -19.21 9.22
C ALA A 97 -10.59 -18.91 10.70
N LYS A 98 -9.45 -19.35 11.23
CA LYS A 98 -9.01 -19.04 12.60
C LYS A 98 -8.81 -17.54 12.81
N LEU A 99 -8.10 -16.88 11.90
CA LEU A 99 -7.86 -15.43 11.93
C LEU A 99 -9.18 -14.65 11.89
N ASN A 100 -10.14 -15.03 11.04
CA ASN A 100 -11.47 -14.40 11.00
C ASN A 100 -12.30 -14.60 12.29
N ARG A 101 -11.91 -15.52 13.17
CA ARG A 101 -12.49 -15.70 14.51
C ARG A 101 -11.71 -14.98 15.61
N GLY A 102 -10.63 -14.26 15.25
CA GLY A 102 -9.76 -13.57 16.21
C GLY A 102 -8.76 -14.49 16.92
N GLU A 103 -8.53 -15.70 16.42
CA GLU A 103 -7.57 -16.63 17.04
C GLU A 103 -6.12 -16.26 16.68
N GLY A 104 -5.27 -16.05 17.69
CA GLY A 104 -3.82 -15.87 17.55
C GLY A 104 -3.14 -17.19 17.18
N CYS A 105 -2.95 -17.44 15.89
CA CYS A 105 -2.48 -18.74 15.39
C CYS A 105 -1.30 -18.68 14.41
N LEU A 106 -0.68 -17.51 14.22
CA LEU A 106 0.41 -17.33 13.23
C LEU A 106 1.70 -18.07 13.61
N SER A 107 2.03 -18.19 14.90
CA SER A 107 3.31 -18.77 15.37
C SER A 107 3.53 -20.23 14.93
N ALA A 108 2.46 -21.00 14.74
CA ALA A 108 2.51 -22.41 14.33
C ALA A 108 2.38 -22.63 12.81
N THR A 109 2.50 -21.58 12.00
CA THR A 109 2.21 -21.63 10.54
C THR A 109 3.47 -21.55 9.69
N LEU A 110 3.35 -21.85 8.39
CA LEU A 110 4.47 -21.73 7.47
C LEU A 110 4.52 -20.34 6.82
N PRO A 111 5.74 -19.78 6.57
CA PRO A 111 5.91 -18.46 5.95
C PRO A 111 5.12 -18.26 4.66
N TYR A 112 5.09 -19.27 3.78
CA TYR A 112 4.38 -19.18 2.49
C TYR A 112 2.86 -19.04 2.66
N ASP A 113 2.30 -19.61 3.72
CA ASP A 113 0.87 -19.52 4.00
C ASP A 113 0.52 -18.09 4.46
N VAL A 114 1.29 -17.54 5.40
CA VAL A 114 1.14 -16.15 5.89
C VAL A 114 1.39 -15.12 4.78
N ALA A 115 2.45 -15.31 3.99
CA ALA A 115 2.75 -14.48 2.83
C ALA A 115 1.60 -14.48 1.81
N THR A 116 0.95 -15.62 1.62
CA THR A 116 -0.25 -15.71 0.76
C THR A 116 -1.42 -14.94 1.35
N LEU A 117 -1.62 -14.99 2.68
CA LEU A 117 -2.68 -14.25 3.35
C LEU A 117 -2.48 -12.73 3.31
N ILE A 118 -1.25 -12.21 3.43
CA ILE A 118 -0.99 -10.77 3.24
C ILE A 118 -1.41 -10.32 1.83
N LYS A 119 -1.08 -11.10 0.79
CA LYS A 119 -1.52 -10.82 -0.59
C LYS A 119 -3.04 -10.86 -0.73
N GLN A 120 -3.69 -11.87 -0.14
CA GLN A 120 -5.16 -11.99 -0.13
C GLN A 120 -5.81 -10.83 0.60
N PHE A 121 -5.29 -10.43 1.76
CA PHE A 121 -5.78 -9.29 2.53
C PHE A 121 -5.81 -8.03 1.68
N CYS A 122 -4.70 -7.68 1.02
CA CYS A 122 -4.61 -6.50 0.17
C CYS A 122 -5.58 -6.57 -1.03
N ARG A 123 -5.61 -7.70 -1.72
CA ARG A 123 -6.38 -7.89 -2.96
C ARG A 123 -7.89 -7.94 -2.73
N GLU A 124 -8.32 -8.45 -1.58
CA GLU A 124 -9.74 -8.73 -1.33
C GLU A 124 -10.43 -7.61 -0.54
N LEU A 125 -9.74 -6.50 -0.25
CA LEU A 125 -10.41 -5.30 0.25
C LEU A 125 -11.51 -4.87 -0.74
N PRO A 126 -12.68 -4.42 -0.26
CA PRO A 126 -13.74 -3.92 -1.13
C PRO A 126 -13.31 -2.75 -2.03
N GLU A 127 -12.35 -1.95 -1.56
CA GLU A 127 -11.66 -0.91 -2.32
C GLU A 127 -10.14 -1.16 -2.23
N PRO A 128 -9.39 -1.09 -3.34
CA PRO A 128 -7.94 -1.30 -3.32
C PRO A 128 -7.23 -0.26 -2.45
N LEU A 129 -6.07 -0.64 -1.88
CA LEU A 129 -5.29 0.25 -1.02
C LEU A 129 -4.85 1.53 -1.73
N PHE A 130 -4.55 1.47 -3.03
CA PHE A 130 -4.55 2.65 -3.89
C PHE A 130 -5.95 2.83 -4.50
N PRO A 131 -6.71 3.87 -4.10
CA PRO A 131 -8.01 4.15 -4.69
C PRO A 131 -7.95 4.29 -6.21
N PRO A 132 -8.95 3.80 -6.97
CA PRO A 132 -8.94 3.84 -8.43
C PRO A 132 -8.70 5.23 -9.02
N GLU A 133 -9.12 6.29 -8.32
CA GLU A 133 -8.96 7.69 -8.75
C GLU A 133 -7.50 8.15 -8.81
N LEU A 134 -6.58 7.46 -8.10
CA LEU A 134 -5.16 7.74 -8.11
C LEU A 134 -4.38 6.93 -9.15
N HIS A 135 -4.96 5.87 -9.73
CA HIS A 135 -4.20 4.94 -10.59
C HIS A 135 -3.60 5.67 -11.79
N ALA A 136 -4.42 6.36 -12.58
CA ALA A 136 -3.94 7.07 -13.76
C ALA A 136 -2.87 8.13 -13.44
N ALA A 137 -3.01 8.80 -12.29
CA ALA A 137 -2.05 9.80 -11.82
C ALA A 137 -0.70 9.17 -11.44
N LEU A 138 -0.72 8.02 -10.76
CA LEU A 138 0.49 7.26 -10.41
C LEU A 138 1.24 6.79 -11.66
N LEU A 139 0.51 6.25 -12.66
CA LEU A 139 1.12 5.83 -13.92
C LEU A 139 1.71 7.02 -14.69
N LYS A 140 1.01 8.16 -14.71
CA LYS A 140 1.50 9.39 -15.35
C LYS A 140 2.76 9.92 -14.65
N ALA A 141 2.78 9.95 -13.32
CA ALA A 141 3.97 10.29 -12.55
C ALA A 141 5.15 9.37 -12.89
N GLN A 142 4.92 8.06 -12.96
CA GLN A 142 5.94 7.07 -13.30
C GLN A 142 6.48 7.23 -14.74
N SER A 143 5.66 7.75 -15.66
CA SER A 143 6.05 8.01 -17.05
C SER A 143 6.83 9.31 -17.26
N LEU A 144 7.02 10.14 -16.22
CA LEU A 144 7.84 11.35 -16.34
C LEU A 144 9.29 10.98 -16.68
N SER A 145 9.88 11.74 -17.61
CA SER A 145 11.23 11.51 -18.14
C SER A 145 12.31 11.78 -17.09
N ASN A 146 12.16 12.85 -16.31
CA ASN A 146 13.08 13.21 -15.24
C ASN A 146 12.81 12.36 -13.97
N LEU A 147 13.87 11.75 -13.43
CA LEU A 147 13.80 10.88 -12.25
C LEU A 147 13.38 11.61 -10.97
N GLN A 148 13.84 12.86 -10.79
CA GLN A 148 13.50 13.67 -9.63
C GLN A 148 12.05 14.13 -9.67
N ASP A 149 11.54 14.51 -10.85
CA ASP A 149 10.13 14.85 -11.05
C ASP A 149 9.23 13.64 -10.82
N ARG A 150 9.61 12.48 -11.37
CA ARG A 150 8.94 11.20 -11.11
C ARG A 150 8.82 10.91 -9.62
N THR A 151 9.95 11.00 -8.91
CA THR A 151 10.01 10.72 -7.47
C THR A 151 9.15 11.72 -6.69
N SER A 152 9.25 13.01 -7.01
CA SER A 152 8.50 14.07 -6.34
C SER A 152 6.99 13.97 -6.58
N ALA A 153 6.58 13.68 -7.82
CA ALA A 153 5.18 13.49 -8.16
C ALA A 153 4.57 12.27 -7.46
N LEU A 154 5.28 11.13 -7.43
CA LEU A 154 4.82 9.94 -6.69
C LEU A 154 4.72 10.20 -5.18
N GLN A 155 5.71 10.89 -4.62
CA GLN A 155 5.72 11.29 -3.22
C GLN A 155 4.48 12.15 -2.90
N LEU A 156 4.21 13.19 -3.69
CA LEU A 156 3.02 14.03 -3.55
C LEU A 156 1.71 13.25 -3.70
N LEU A 157 1.62 12.31 -4.64
CA LEU A 157 0.44 11.46 -4.81
C LEU A 157 0.21 10.56 -3.60
N SER A 158 1.26 10.07 -2.94
CA SER A 158 1.14 9.29 -1.71
C SER A 158 0.58 10.12 -0.53
N CYS A 159 0.79 11.44 -0.52
CA CYS A 159 0.19 12.36 0.45
C CYS A 159 -1.30 12.61 0.23
N LEU A 160 -1.86 12.24 -0.94
CA LEU A 160 -3.28 12.39 -1.25
C LEU A 160 -4.13 11.18 -0.81
N LEU A 161 -3.48 10.11 -0.33
CA LEU A 161 -4.18 8.91 0.13
C LEU A 161 -5.01 9.18 1.39
N PRO A 162 -6.16 8.50 1.56
CA PRO A 162 -6.84 8.46 2.85
C PRO A 162 -5.87 7.97 3.94
N ALA A 163 -5.96 8.55 5.14
CA ALA A 163 -5.02 8.25 6.23
C ALA A 163 -4.88 6.74 6.53
N ARG A 164 -5.99 5.99 6.50
CA ARG A 164 -5.99 4.54 6.74
C ARG A 164 -5.20 3.79 5.65
N ASN A 165 -5.44 4.13 4.39
CA ASN A 165 -4.73 3.56 3.23
C ASN A 165 -3.24 3.90 3.31
N SER A 166 -2.92 5.16 3.63
CA SER A 166 -1.56 5.65 3.74
C SER A 166 -0.78 4.90 4.82
N SER A 167 -1.33 4.77 6.04
CA SER A 167 -0.73 3.99 7.12
C SER A 167 -0.50 2.52 6.74
N CYS A 168 -1.48 1.89 6.11
CA CYS A 168 -1.39 0.50 5.69
C CYS A 168 -0.31 0.29 4.60
N LEU A 169 -0.27 1.16 3.59
CA LEU A 169 0.69 1.09 2.49
C LEU A 169 2.11 1.42 2.96
N HIS A 170 2.29 2.47 3.76
CA HIS A 170 3.60 2.85 4.27
C HIS A 170 4.22 1.71 5.09
N TYR A 171 3.45 1.12 6.01
CA TYR A 171 3.90 -0.03 6.80
C TYR A 171 4.25 -1.24 5.92
N LEU A 172 3.42 -1.53 4.91
CA LEU A 172 3.67 -2.62 3.97
C LEU A 172 4.92 -2.38 3.11
N PHE A 173 5.14 -1.18 2.61
CA PHE A 173 6.32 -0.85 1.80
C PHE A 173 7.61 -0.91 2.61
N ASP A 174 7.59 -0.44 3.86
CA ASP A 174 8.72 -0.57 4.77
C ASP A 174 9.07 -2.04 5.04
N PHE A 175 8.05 -2.86 5.36
CA PHE A 175 8.20 -4.30 5.52
C PHE A 175 8.77 -4.98 4.24
N LEU A 176 8.23 -4.65 3.06
CA LEU A 176 8.72 -5.21 1.79
C LEU A 176 10.15 -4.78 1.48
N SER A 177 10.53 -3.55 1.87
CA SER A 177 11.90 -3.07 1.77
C SER A 177 12.84 -3.93 2.62
N ALA A 178 12.49 -4.18 3.88
CA ALA A 178 13.25 -5.05 4.78
C ALA A 178 13.37 -6.50 4.23
N VAL A 179 12.30 -7.05 3.66
CA VAL A 179 12.36 -8.37 2.98
C VAL A 179 13.32 -8.33 1.79
N SER A 180 13.30 -7.26 0.99
CA SER A 180 14.18 -7.13 -0.18
C SER A 180 15.66 -7.02 0.18
N GLN A 181 15.99 -6.47 1.35
CA GLN A 181 17.37 -6.40 1.86
C GLN A 181 17.92 -7.79 2.22
N ARG A 182 17.06 -8.79 2.44
CA ARG A 182 17.42 -10.20 2.65
C ARG A 182 17.55 -10.99 1.34
N CYS A 183 17.62 -10.30 0.19
CA CYS A 183 17.74 -10.93 -1.15
C CYS A 183 18.87 -11.97 -1.28
N PRO A 184 20.06 -11.82 -0.65
CA PRO A 184 21.10 -12.86 -0.73
C PRO A 184 20.63 -14.24 -0.22
N GLU A 185 19.65 -14.27 0.68
CA GLU A 185 19.08 -15.51 1.23
C GLU A 185 17.76 -15.87 0.55
N ASN A 186 16.84 -14.91 0.43
CA ASN A 186 15.48 -15.20 -0.01
C ASN A 186 15.27 -15.10 -1.53
N LEU A 187 16.22 -14.55 -2.28
CA LEU A 187 16.18 -14.34 -3.74
C LEU A 187 15.04 -13.41 -4.23
N MET A 188 14.50 -12.58 -3.34
CA MET A 188 13.40 -11.66 -3.62
C MET A 188 13.90 -10.21 -3.62
N THR A 189 14.23 -9.70 -4.81
CA THR A 189 14.51 -8.27 -5.01
C THR A 189 13.25 -7.42 -4.86
N SER A 190 13.41 -6.10 -4.72
CA SER A 190 12.28 -5.16 -4.76
C SER A 190 11.48 -5.25 -6.06
N SER A 191 12.13 -5.47 -7.20
CA SER A 191 11.47 -5.76 -8.49
C SER A 191 10.60 -7.02 -8.41
N ASN A 192 11.12 -8.12 -7.87
CA ASN A 192 10.36 -9.37 -7.75
C ASN A 192 9.14 -9.19 -6.83
N LEU A 193 9.30 -8.47 -5.72
CA LEU A 193 8.21 -8.17 -4.81
C LEU A 193 7.17 -7.25 -5.45
N ALA A 194 7.60 -6.22 -6.20
CA ALA A 194 6.72 -5.31 -6.92
C ALA A 194 5.85 -6.04 -7.95
N ILE A 195 6.41 -6.98 -8.70
CA ILE A 195 5.67 -7.83 -9.65
C ILE A 195 4.56 -8.61 -8.92
N VAL A 196 4.91 -9.22 -7.77
CA VAL A 196 3.95 -10.01 -6.98
C VAL A 196 2.83 -9.15 -6.39
N PHE A 197 3.14 -7.94 -5.94
CA PHE A 197 2.17 -7.06 -5.25
C PHE A 197 1.40 -6.11 -6.18
N ALA A 198 1.87 -5.85 -7.40
CA ALA A 198 1.17 -5.01 -8.39
C ALA A 198 -0.31 -5.38 -8.57
N PRO A 199 -0.69 -6.65 -8.82
CA PRO A 199 -2.09 -7.03 -8.94
C PRO A 199 -2.87 -6.95 -7.63
N CYS A 200 -2.21 -6.89 -6.48
CA CYS A 200 -2.85 -6.81 -5.16
C CYS A 200 -3.10 -5.36 -4.71
N LEU A 201 -2.21 -4.43 -5.06
CA LEU A 201 -2.23 -3.05 -4.58
C LEU A 201 -2.72 -2.05 -5.63
N LEU A 202 -2.37 -2.27 -6.90
CA LEU A 202 -2.65 -1.35 -7.99
C LEU A 202 -3.24 -2.10 -9.21
N PRO A 203 -4.36 -2.83 -9.02
CA PRO A 203 -4.97 -3.62 -10.09
C PRO A 203 -5.48 -2.71 -11.22
N PRO A 204 -5.39 -3.14 -12.49
CA PRO A 204 -6.04 -2.43 -13.59
C PRO A 204 -7.55 -2.29 -13.36
N PRO A 205 -8.12 -1.07 -13.41
CA PRO A 205 -9.54 -0.87 -13.07
C PRO A 205 -10.50 -1.41 -14.14
N ASN A 206 -10.01 -1.68 -15.36
CA ASN A 206 -10.78 -2.26 -16.45
C ASN A 206 -9.86 -2.92 -17.49
N LYS A 207 -10.45 -3.58 -18.51
CA LYS A 207 -9.69 -4.28 -19.57
C LYS A 207 -8.80 -3.35 -20.40
N ALA A 208 -9.18 -2.08 -20.60
CA ALA A 208 -8.38 -1.13 -21.37
C ALA A 208 -7.07 -0.75 -20.68
N GLU A 209 -6.99 -0.98 -19.37
CA GLU A 209 -5.83 -0.69 -18.52
C GLU A 209 -4.84 -1.86 -18.38
N MET A 210 -5.08 -2.95 -19.12
CA MET A 210 -4.30 -4.20 -19.08
C MET A 210 -3.13 -4.25 -20.08
N SER A 211 -2.84 -3.17 -20.80
CA SER A 211 -1.73 -3.18 -21.76
C SER A 211 -0.38 -3.38 -21.05
N GLU A 212 0.55 -4.07 -21.71
CA GLU A 212 1.84 -4.45 -21.15
C GLU A 212 2.60 -3.26 -20.55
N GLY A 213 2.72 -2.15 -21.29
CA GLY A 213 3.37 -0.95 -20.78
C GLY A 213 2.69 -0.33 -19.54
N ARG A 214 1.36 -0.47 -19.40
CA ARG A 214 0.66 -0.01 -18.18
C ARG A 214 0.88 -0.95 -17.01
N LEU A 215 0.94 -2.25 -17.25
CA LEU A 215 1.29 -3.24 -16.24
C LEU A 215 2.72 -3.02 -15.74
N GLU A 216 3.66 -2.73 -16.64
CA GLU A 216 5.04 -2.39 -16.29
C GLU A 216 5.10 -1.12 -15.44
N LEU A 217 4.41 -0.04 -15.83
CA LEU A 217 4.35 1.18 -15.02
C LEU A 217 3.80 0.92 -13.61
N ARG A 218 2.79 0.06 -13.45
CA ARG A 218 2.24 -0.32 -12.13
C ARG A 218 3.29 -1.02 -11.26
N VAL A 219 4.05 -1.94 -11.85
CA VAL A 219 5.17 -2.60 -11.16
C VAL A 219 6.22 -1.57 -10.75
N LEU A 220 6.59 -0.65 -11.64
CA LEU A 220 7.61 0.35 -11.36
C LEU A 220 7.20 1.38 -10.29
N VAL A 221 5.91 1.73 -10.20
CA VAL A 221 5.35 2.54 -9.11
C VAL A 221 5.60 1.84 -7.77
N LEU A 222 5.20 0.57 -7.65
CA LEU A 222 5.39 -0.17 -6.40
C LEU A 222 6.86 -0.37 -6.07
N ARG A 223 7.69 -0.71 -7.06
CA ARG A 223 9.14 -0.85 -6.87
C ARG A 223 9.74 0.43 -6.29
N THR A 224 9.34 1.59 -6.79
CA THR A 224 9.83 2.89 -6.29
C THR A 224 9.51 3.08 -4.81
N PHE A 225 8.31 2.70 -4.36
CA PHE A 225 7.94 2.79 -2.95
C PHE A 225 8.57 1.70 -2.08
N ILE A 226 8.86 0.51 -2.62
CA ILE A 226 9.63 -0.54 -1.92
C ILE A 226 11.10 -0.13 -1.76
N ASP A 227 11.70 0.47 -2.79
CA ASP A 227 13.10 0.93 -2.77
C ASP A 227 13.27 2.15 -1.86
N LYS A 228 12.22 2.98 -1.72
CA LYS A 228 12.25 4.24 -0.95
C LYS A 228 11.00 4.42 -0.08
N PRO A 229 10.78 3.57 0.93
CA PRO A 229 9.57 3.63 1.76
C PRO A 229 9.45 4.94 2.54
N HIS A 230 10.58 5.54 2.92
CA HIS A 230 10.65 6.84 3.61
C HIS A 230 10.06 8.02 2.82
N LEU A 231 9.86 7.89 1.50
CA LEU A 231 9.18 8.92 0.71
C LEU A 231 7.66 8.87 0.91
N PHE A 232 7.11 7.73 1.34
CA PHE A 232 5.67 7.51 1.35
C PHE A 232 4.97 8.36 2.41
N GLY A 233 3.97 9.13 1.99
CA GLY A 233 3.20 10.03 2.86
C GLY A 233 3.93 11.31 3.28
N ASN A 234 5.21 11.46 2.94
CA ASN A 234 6.02 12.63 3.28
C ASN A 234 6.06 13.64 2.13
N LYS A 235 6.22 14.94 2.42
CA LYS A 235 6.37 15.96 1.38
C LYS A 235 7.83 16.03 0.88
N PRO A 236 8.09 16.36 -0.40
CA PRO A 236 9.45 16.57 -0.88
C PRO A 236 10.09 17.78 -0.18
N ASN A 237 11.33 17.64 0.30
CA ASN A 237 12.06 18.70 1.01
C ASN A 237 12.19 20.01 0.19
N ASN A 238 12.25 19.90 -1.14
CA ASN A 238 12.42 21.04 -2.06
C ASN A 238 11.11 21.52 -2.71
N SER A 239 9.95 21.02 -2.27
CA SER A 239 8.68 21.47 -2.86
C SER A 239 8.34 22.88 -2.36
N VAL A 240 7.80 23.73 -3.24
CA VAL A 240 7.26 25.07 -2.93
C VAL A 240 6.22 25.04 -1.79
N LEU A 241 5.72 23.85 -1.47
CA LEU A 241 4.82 23.54 -0.36
C LEU A 241 5.43 23.76 1.03
N THR A 242 6.76 23.76 1.15
CA THR A 242 7.46 24.07 2.40
C THR A 242 7.37 25.56 2.73
N LEU A 243 7.26 26.43 1.72
CA LEU A 243 7.18 27.90 1.88
C LEU A 243 5.76 28.40 2.18
N SER A 244 4.72 27.57 2.01
CA SER A 244 3.33 28.00 2.17
C SER A 244 2.81 27.97 3.61
N PHE A 245 3.61 27.49 4.57
CA PHE A 245 3.18 27.26 5.96
C PHE A 245 4.27 27.50 7.02
N SER A 246 5.31 28.28 6.68
CA SER A 246 6.24 28.83 7.69
C SER A 246 5.66 30.10 8.29
#